data_AF-A0A958QG98-F1
#
_entry.id   AF-A0A958QG98-F1
#
_cell.length_a   1.000
_cell.length_b   1.000
_cell.length_c   1.000
_cell.angle_alpha   90.00
_cell.angle_beta   90.00
_cell.angle_gamma   90.00
#
_symmetry.space_group_name_H-M   'P 1'
#
loop_
_entity.id
_entity.type
_entity.pdbx_description
1 polymer ?
#
loop_
_entity_poly.entity_id
_entity_poly.type
_entity_poly.pdbx_seq_one_letter_code
_entity_poly.pdbx_strand_id
1 'polypeptide(L)'
;MRHQAVNEYLNAIYDAYQAGDKATKSKLLDHAVLITKRSRKQLIRRLGKMHQTAAGITRGAGRPYVYSREALTPHIEYLWNKMERVSAKRMKSAFRLWLSKYKNCEPHLKVQLERMSATTLGRYLKGIRASEVPTRGLSTTCPARYMKNKMPINTLDSKITKPGYTQTDTVAHCGNSALGPFISSLTVTDIFSPWTENRAMFTKRGVEVKKMFRDIERNLPFELLAINSDSGSEFLNKNMLQFTQYGTRVHFTRSRPYKKNDNCFVEQKNFTHVRELFGYERFEDPGP
;
A
#
# COMPACT_ATOMS: atom_id res chain seq x y z
N MET A 1 21.10 32.42 17.64
CA MET A 1 21.99 31.30 18.00
C MET A 1 21.47 30.00 17.39
N ARG A 2 22.33 29.19 16.74
CA ARG A 2 21.92 27.89 16.16
C ARG A 2 21.50 26.92 17.27
N HIS A 3 20.62 25.97 16.95
CA HIS A 3 20.07 25.02 17.94
C HIS A 3 21.12 24.19 18.67
N GLN A 4 22.22 23.85 17.99
CA GLN A 4 23.35 23.10 18.54
C GLN A 4 24.09 23.89 19.63
N ALA A 5 24.47 25.15 19.35
CA ALA A 5 25.15 26.01 20.31
C ALA A 5 24.32 26.31 21.56
N VAL A 6 22.99 26.34 21.45
CA VAL A 6 22.09 26.43 22.61
C VAL A 6 22.17 25.17 23.48
N ASN A 7 22.27 23.99 22.87
CA ASN A 7 22.37 22.74 23.62
C ASN A 7 23.76 22.57 24.26
N GLU A 8 24.83 22.99 23.59
CA GLU A 8 26.19 23.00 24.15
C GLU A 8 26.28 23.91 25.37
N TYR A 9 25.70 25.12 25.29
CA TYR A 9 25.61 26.02 26.44
C TYR A 9 24.76 25.43 27.58
N LEU A 10 23.63 24.80 27.27
CA LEU A 10 22.78 24.16 28.28
C LEU A 10 23.46 22.96 28.94
N ASN A 11 24.28 22.19 28.21
CA ASN A 11 25.12 21.13 28.78
C ASN A 11 26.13 21.71 29.77
N ALA A 12 26.80 22.80 29.43
CA ALA A 12 27.82 23.43 30.28
C ALA A 12 27.27 23.93 31.63
N ILE A 13 26.02 24.42 31.65
CA ILE A 13 25.38 24.90 32.89
C ILE A 13 24.55 23.83 33.62
N TYR A 14 24.43 22.62 33.06
CA TYR A 14 23.48 21.60 33.53
C TYR A 14 23.79 21.14 34.96
N ASP A 15 25.04 20.79 35.26
CA ASP A 15 25.43 20.26 36.57
C ASP A 15 25.27 21.32 37.67
N ALA A 16 25.72 22.55 37.39
CA ALA A 16 25.52 23.69 38.28
C ALA A 16 24.03 24.01 38.49
N TYR A 17 23.22 23.87 37.43
CA TYR A 17 21.77 24.03 37.53
C TYR A 17 21.12 22.93 38.35
N GLN A 18 21.56 21.67 38.29
CA GLN A 18 20.99 20.59 39.10
C GLN A 18 21.36 20.74 40.57
N ALA A 19 22.64 21.01 40.85
CA ALA A 19 23.18 21.15 42.21
C ALA A 19 22.75 22.45 42.92
N GLY A 20 22.35 23.48 42.16
CA GLY A 20 21.98 24.79 42.71
C GLY A 20 20.67 24.81 43.51
N ASP A 21 20.61 25.72 44.48
CA ASP A 21 19.40 26.10 45.19
C ASP A 21 18.44 26.92 44.29
N LYS A 22 17.26 27.28 44.81
CA LYS A 22 16.24 28.00 44.02
C LYS A 22 16.76 29.35 43.48
N ALA A 23 17.57 30.06 44.27
CA ALA A 23 18.15 31.34 43.87
C ALA A 23 19.19 31.17 42.75
N THR A 24 20.09 30.19 42.88
CA THR A 24 21.12 29.87 41.88
C THR A 24 20.50 29.39 40.58
N LYS A 25 19.49 28.52 40.65
CA LYS A 25 18.70 28.07 39.48
C LYS A 25 18.05 29.25 38.75
N SER A 26 17.51 30.22 39.48
CA SER A 26 16.90 31.41 38.87
C SER A 26 17.93 32.23 38.11
N LYS A 27 19.09 32.52 38.71
CA LYS A 27 20.19 33.28 38.10
C LYS A 27 20.73 32.61 36.84
N LEU A 28 20.95 31.29 36.88
CA LEU A 28 21.40 30.51 35.72
C LEU A 28 20.39 30.54 34.57
N LEU A 29 19.08 30.51 34.89
CA LEU A 29 18.03 30.65 33.89
C LEU A 29 17.95 32.07 33.32
N ASP A 30 18.12 33.10 34.14
CA ASP A 30 18.15 34.50 33.69
C ASP A 30 19.31 34.72 32.70
N HIS A 31 20.49 34.21 33.04
CA HIS A 31 21.67 34.24 32.17
C HIS A 31 21.45 33.44 30.87
N ALA A 32 20.83 32.25 30.96
CA ALA A 32 20.50 31.44 29.79
C ALA A 32 19.48 32.13 28.87
N VAL A 33 18.49 32.85 29.42
CA VAL A 33 17.55 33.67 28.64
C VAL A 33 18.28 34.78 27.89
N LEU A 34 19.21 35.48 28.57
CA LEU A 34 19.99 36.57 28.00
C LEU A 34 20.85 36.11 26.80
N ILE A 35 21.59 35.00 26.96
CA ILE A 35 22.50 34.48 25.93
C ILE A 35 21.73 33.83 24.77
N THR A 36 20.78 32.95 25.08
CA THR A 36 20.14 32.12 24.06
C THR A 36 18.97 32.83 23.37
N LYS A 37 18.48 33.93 23.95
CA LYS A 37 17.26 34.65 23.54
C LYS A 37 16.04 33.73 23.44
N ARG A 38 15.98 32.68 24.26
CA ARG A 38 14.84 31.75 24.34
C ARG A 38 14.03 32.02 25.59
N SER A 39 12.74 31.64 25.55
CA SER A 39 11.88 31.80 26.72
C SER A 39 12.34 30.91 27.89
N ARG A 40 12.19 31.41 29.12
CA ARG A 40 12.52 30.67 30.34
C ARG A 40 11.87 29.29 30.39
N LYS A 41 10.58 29.20 30.01
CA LYS A 41 9.82 27.94 29.97
C LYS A 41 10.40 26.92 28.99
N GLN A 42 10.93 27.38 27.85
CA GLN A 42 11.59 26.49 26.88
C GLN A 42 12.92 25.95 27.41
N LEU A 43 13.71 26.76 28.13
CA LEU A 43 14.99 26.37 28.70
C LEU A 43 14.80 25.38 29.86
N ILE A 44 13.87 25.65 30.77
CA ILE A 44 13.47 24.72 31.85
C ILE A 44 13.07 23.36 31.28
N ARG A 45 12.23 23.34 30.24
CA ARG A 45 11.80 22.09 29.59
C ARG A 45 12.96 21.32 28.97
N ARG A 46 13.97 22.01 28.42
CA ARG A 46 15.14 21.36 27.81
C ARG A 46 16.06 20.78 28.89
N LEU A 47 16.38 21.55 29.93
CA LEU A 47 17.15 21.07 31.09
C LEU A 47 16.46 19.87 31.77
N GLY A 48 15.13 19.89 31.91
CA GLY A 48 14.37 18.77 32.44
C GLY A 48 14.39 17.51 31.55
N LYS A 49 14.44 17.66 30.23
CA LYS A 49 14.59 16.51 29.31
C LYS A 49 15.99 15.90 29.38
N MET A 50 17.02 16.73 29.54
CA MET A 50 18.41 16.26 29.68
C MET A 50 18.57 15.36 30.92
N HIS A 51 17.92 15.73 32.03
CA HIS A 51 17.82 14.90 33.24
C HIS A 51 17.14 13.55 32.96
N GLN A 52 16.07 13.53 32.19
CA GLN A 52 15.38 12.28 31.85
C GLN A 52 16.22 11.37 30.95
N THR A 53 17.03 11.92 30.03
CA THR A 53 17.98 11.13 29.22
C THR A 53 19.12 10.53 30.05
N ALA A 54 19.64 11.27 31.04
CA ALA A 54 20.69 10.77 31.94
C ALA A 54 20.17 9.69 32.90
N ALA A 55 18.92 9.83 33.36
CA ALA A 55 18.27 8.87 34.25
C ALA A 55 17.71 7.62 33.52
N GLY A 56 17.92 7.48 32.21
CA GLY A 56 17.45 6.36 31.41
C GLY A 56 15.93 6.16 31.52
N ILE A 57 15.14 6.86 30.69
CA ILE A 57 13.69 6.64 30.66
C ILE A 57 13.40 5.18 30.28
N THR A 58 13.11 4.34 31.26
CA THR A 58 12.25 3.18 31.06
C THR A 58 10.90 3.76 30.66
N ARG A 59 10.58 3.70 29.37
CA ARG A 59 9.19 3.96 28.94
C ARG A 59 8.37 2.97 29.74
N GLY A 60 7.56 3.47 30.69
CA GLY A 60 6.78 2.63 31.58
C GLY A 60 6.15 1.52 30.76
N ALA A 61 6.41 0.27 31.16
CA ALA A 61 5.93 -0.90 30.45
C ALA A 61 4.44 -0.66 30.19
N GLY A 62 4.07 -0.53 28.92
CA GLY A 62 2.69 -0.26 28.55
C GLY A 62 1.77 -1.33 29.15
N ARG A 63 0.47 -1.08 29.12
CA ARG A 63 -0.54 -2.06 29.58
C ARG A 63 -0.14 -3.48 29.14
N PRO A 64 -0.10 -4.46 30.06
CA PRO A 64 0.35 -5.81 29.75
C PRO A 64 -0.40 -6.37 28.53
N TYR A 65 0.34 -7.06 27.66
CA TYR A 65 -0.22 -7.60 26.44
C TYR A 65 -1.26 -8.68 26.78
N VAL A 66 -2.53 -8.40 26.49
CA VAL A 66 -3.65 -9.35 26.63
C VAL A 66 -3.52 -10.51 25.62
N TYR A 67 -2.81 -10.29 24.52
CA TYR A 67 -2.63 -11.25 23.44
C TYR A 67 -1.14 -11.57 23.32
N SER A 68 -0.75 -12.80 23.64
CA SER A 68 0.63 -13.26 23.46
C SER A 68 0.97 -13.29 21.97
N ARG A 69 2.01 -12.55 21.57
CA ARG A 69 2.46 -12.53 20.17
C ARG A 69 2.97 -13.89 19.73
N GLU A 70 3.76 -14.54 20.58
CA GLU A 70 4.40 -15.82 20.28
C GLU A 70 3.37 -16.92 20.04
N ALA A 71 2.35 -17.00 20.90
CA ALA A 71 1.31 -18.03 20.78
C ALA A 71 0.36 -17.80 19.58
N LEU A 72 -0.01 -16.55 19.29
CA LEU A 72 -1.04 -16.27 18.28
C LEU A 72 -0.51 -16.06 16.86
N THR A 73 0.75 -15.64 16.71
CA THR A 73 1.31 -15.32 15.38
C THR A 73 1.28 -16.53 14.42
N PRO A 74 1.69 -17.75 14.82
CA PRO A 74 1.65 -18.92 13.92
C PRO A 74 0.24 -19.26 13.44
N HIS A 75 -0.76 -19.15 14.31
CA HIS A 75 -2.17 -19.40 13.95
C HIS A 75 -2.72 -18.31 13.02
N ILE A 76 -2.40 -17.03 13.29
CA ILE A 76 -2.79 -15.91 12.44
C ILE A 76 -2.15 -16.06 11.07
N GLU A 77 -0.86 -16.35 11.00
CA GLU A 77 -0.14 -16.55 9.74
C GLU A 77 -0.72 -17.71 8.93
N TYR A 78 -0.95 -18.86 9.57
CA TYR A 78 -1.56 -20.02 8.92
C TYR A 78 -2.93 -19.69 8.33
N LEU A 79 -3.83 -19.11 9.14
CA LEU A 79 -5.18 -18.74 8.69
C LEU A 79 -5.12 -17.66 7.61
N TRP A 80 -4.22 -16.69 7.72
CA TRP A 80 -4.06 -15.62 6.75
C TRP A 80 -3.62 -16.17 5.39
N ASN A 81 -2.67 -17.11 5.37
CA ASN A 81 -2.25 -17.79 4.14
C ASN A 81 -3.37 -18.67 3.55
N LYS A 82 -4.14 -19.38 4.38
CA LYS A 82 -5.29 -20.17 3.92
C LYS A 82 -6.46 -19.34 3.42
N MET A 83 -6.58 -18.08 3.85
CA MET A 83 -7.58 -17.13 3.39
C MET A 83 -7.04 -16.23 2.28
N GLU A 84 -6.03 -16.65 1.51
CA GLU A 84 -5.47 -15.89 0.38
C GLU A 84 -5.08 -14.44 0.77
N ARG A 85 -4.52 -14.31 1.98
CA ARG A 85 -3.91 -13.07 2.49
C ARG A 85 -4.85 -11.88 2.55
N VAL A 86 -6.15 -12.11 2.74
CA VAL A 86 -7.18 -11.08 2.90
C VAL A 86 -6.83 -10.02 3.96
N SER A 87 -7.43 -8.83 3.82
CA SER A 87 -7.22 -7.73 4.77
C SER A 87 -7.67 -8.11 6.18
N ALA A 88 -7.06 -7.51 7.21
CA ALA A 88 -7.40 -7.79 8.61
C ALA A 88 -8.91 -7.63 8.93
N LYS A 89 -9.59 -6.69 8.27
CA LYS A 89 -11.04 -6.51 8.41
C LYS A 89 -11.81 -7.71 7.86
N ARG A 90 -11.48 -8.16 6.65
CA ARG A 90 -12.11 -9.33 6.01
C ARG A 90 -11.77 -10.62 6.75
N MET A 91 -10.51 -10.79 7.14
CA MET A 91 -10.03 -11.90 7.96
C MET A 91 -10.83 -11.99 9.27
N LYS A 92 -11.03 -10.85 9.95
CA LYS A 92 -11.82 -10.80 11.18
C LYS A 92 -13.27 -11.22 10.96
N SER A 93 -13.90 -10.79 9.86
CA SER A 93 -15.24 -11.23 9.51
C SER A 93 -15.29 -12.73 9.21
N ALA A 94 -14.25 -13.26 8.54
CA ALA A 94 -14.13 -14.67 8.18
C ALA A 94 -13.95 -15.59 9.40
N PHE A 95 -13.35 -15.11 10.49
CA PHE A 95 -13.12 -15.91 11.71
C PHE A 95 -14.37 -16.61 12.25
N ARG A 96 -15.56 -16.01 12.10
CA ARG A 96 -16.84 -16.63 12.50
C ARG A 96 -17.05 -18.00 11.87
N LEU A 97 -16.70 -18.13 10.60
CA LEU A 97 -16.82 -19.39 9.85
C LEU A 97 -15.58 -20.27 10.03
N TRP A 98 -14.40 -19.67 10.01
CA TRP A 98 -13.13 -20.39 9.91
C TRP A 98 -12.64 -20.98 11.23
N LEU A 99 -12.82 -20.29 12.36
CA LEU A 99 -12.31 -20.75 13.65
C LEU A 99 -13.01 -22.03 14.13
N SER A 100 -14.28 -22.23 13.75
CA SER A 100 -15.03 -23.46 14.05
C SER A 100 -14.39 -24.69 13.40
N LYS A 101 -13.88 -24.54 12.16
CA LYS A 101 -13.26 -25.62 11.37
C LYS A 101 -11.77 -25.79 11.67
N TYR A 102 -11.13 -24.80 12.28
CA TYR A 102 -9.68 -24.84 12.54
C TYR A 102 -9.36 -25.70 13.76
N LYS A 103 -8.91 -26.94 13.57
CA LYS A 103 -8.65 -27.89 14.67
C LYS A 103 -7.32 -27.68 15.39
N ASN A 104 -6.31 -27.14 14.70
CA ASN A 104 -4.94 -27.02 15.20
C ASN A 104 -4.73 -25.75 16.04
N CYS A 105 -5.59 -25.52 17.04
CA CYS A 105 -5.49 -24.36 17.93
C CYS A 105 -6.19 -24.67 19.26
N GLU A 106 -5.50 -24.38 20.36
CA GLU A 106 -6.06 -24.60 21.69
C GLU A 106 -7.34 -23.76 21.91
N PRO A 107 -8.32 -24.28 22.69
CA PRO A 107 -9.59 -23.60 22.91
C PRO A 107 -9.42 -22.15 23.43
N HIS A 108 -8.45 -21.94 24.32
CA HIS A 108 -8.20 -20.63 24.91
C HIS A 108 -7.67 -19.62 23.87
N LEU A 109 -6.84 -20.06 22.91
CA LEU A 109 -6.34 -19.23 21.82
C LEU A 109 -7.42 -18.91 20.78
N LYS A 110 -8.32 -19.85 20.50
CA LYS A 110 -9.49 -19.59 19.62
C LYS A 110 -10.36 -18.46 20.16
N VAL A 111 -10.65 -18.47 21.46
CA VAL A 111 -11.41 -17.40 22.13
C VAL A 111 -10.67 -16.07 22.01
N GLN A 112 -9.35 -16.06 22.14
CA GLN A 112 -8.55 -14.85 21.94
C GLN A 112 -8.62 -14.34 20.50
N LEU A 113 -8.51 -15.20 19.48
CA LEU A 113 -8.65 -14.85 18.06
C LEU A 113 -10.06 -14.30 17.75
N GLU A 114 -11.09 -14.90 18.36
CA GLU A 114 -12.47 -14.49 18.22
C GLU A 114 -12.76 -13.15 18.92
N ARG A 115 -12.09 -12.83 20.03
CA ARG A 115 -12.22 -11.53 20.70
C ARG A 115 -11.35 -10.43 20.08
N MET A 116 -10.25 -10.80 19.44
CA MET A 116 -9.29 -9.85 18.88
C MET A 116 -9.93 -8.91 17.86
N SER A 117 -9.73 -7.59 18.01
CA SER A 117 -10.24 -6.61 17.04
C SER A 117 -9.50 -6.70 15.70
N ALA A 118 -10.15 -6.27 14.61
CA ALA A 118 -9.52 -6.16 13.29
C ALA A 118 -8.28 -5.24 13.30
N THR A 119 -8.25 -4.22 14.16
CA THR A 119 -7.10 -3.33 14.33
C THR A 119 -5.91 -4.02 14.98
N THR A 120 -6.14 -4.83 16.01
CA THR A 120 -5.08 -5.63 16.65
C THR A 120 -4.55 -6.68 15.68
N LEU A 121 -5.43 -7.40 14.99
CA LEU A 121 -5.07 -8.35 13.94
C LEU A 121 -4.20 -7.70 12.84
N GLY A 122 -4.54 -6.47 12.44
CA GLY A 122 -3.73 -5.69 11.49
C GLY A 122 -2.29 -5.42 11.98
N ARG A 123 -2.07 -5.25 13.29
CA ARG A 123 -0.71 -5.08 13.85
C ARG A 123 0.10 -6.37 13.82
N TYR A 124 -0.55 -7.52 14.01
CA TYR A 124 0.07 -8.84 13.86
C TYR A 124 0.48 -9.08 12.39
N LEU A 125 -0.47 -8.91 11.47
CA LEU A 125 -0.21 -9.06 10.03
C LEU A 125 0.86 -8.09 9.52
N LYS A 126 0.96 -6.88 10.07
CA LYS A 126 2.05 -5.95 9.74
C LYS A 126 3.42 -6.53 10.10
N GLY A 127 3.52 -7.24 11.23
CA GLY A 127 4.75 -7.93 11.64
C GLY A 127 5.10 -9.06 10.68
N ILE A 128 4.13 -9.92 10.38
CA ILE A 128 4.28 -11.06 9.45
C ILE A 128 4.73 -10.57 8.06
N ARG A 129 4.10 -9.53 7.53
CA ARG A 129 4.48 -8.94 6.23
C ARG A 129 5.88 -8.31 6.22
N ALA A 130 6.35 -7.83 7.36
CA ALA A 130 7.67 -7.22 7.47
C ALA A 130 8.79 -8.29 7.50
N SER A 131 8.48 -9.51 7.94
CA SER A 131 9.40 -10.65 7.86
C SER A 131 9.43 -11.32 6.49
N GLU A 132 8.46 -11.05 5.61
CA GLU A 132 8.50 -11.55 4.24
C GLU A 132 9.54 -10.79 3.41
N VAL A 133 10.36 -11.52 2.64
CA VAL A 133 11.24 -10.92 1.63
C VAL A 133 10.36 -10.35 0.51
N PRO A 134 10.44 -9.06 0.18
CA PRO A 134 9.62 -8.48 -0.88
C PRO A 134 10.10 -8.96 -2.26
N THR A 135 9.51 -10.03 -2.79
CA THR A 135 9.56 -10.35 -4.22
C THR A 135 8.65 -9.36 -4.96
N ARG A 136 9.19 -8.19 -5.30
CA ARG A 136 8.51 -7.24 -6.18
C ARG A 136 9.05 -7.39 -7.60
N GLY A 137 8.15 -7.68 -8.54
CA GLY A 137 8.47 -7.56 -9.97
C GLY A 137 8.82 -6.12 -10.35
N LEU A 138 9.58 -5.97 -11.44
CA LEU A 138 9.94 -4.67 -11.99
C LEU A 138 8.71 -3.95 -12.54
N SER A 139 8.57 -2.65 -12.20
CA SER A 139 7.55 -1.80 -12.80
C SER A 139 8.02 -1.35 -14.19
N THR A 140 7.26 -1.67 -15.22
CA THR A 140 7.57 -1.30 -16.62
C THR A 140 6.69 -0.19 -17.17
N THR A 141 5.78 0.36 -16.36
CA THR A 141 4.86 1.43 -16.78
C THR A 141 5.60 2.73 -17.01
N CYS A 142 5.60 3.20 -18.26
CA CYS A 142 6.13 4.49 -18.66
C CYS A 142 4.98 5.51 -18.81
N PRO A 143 4.97 6.62 -18.05
CA PRO A 143 3.89 7.59 -18.13
C PRO A 143 3.85 8.28 -19.52
N ALA A 144 2.71 8.25 -20.21
CA ALA A 144 2.55 9.02 -21.44
C ALA A 144 2.51 10.53 -21.13
N ARG A 145 3.52 11.30 -21.56
CA ARG A 145 3.60 12.75 -21.28
C ARG A 145 2.59 13.58 -22.10
N TYR A 146 2.32 13.20 -23.35
CA TYR A 146 1.59 14.05 -24.31
C TYR A 146 0.08 13.79 -24.40
N MET A 147 -0.40 12.64 -23.94
CA MET A 147 -1.81 12.20 -24.13
C MET A 147 -2.70 12.39 -22.90
N LYS A 148 -2.14 12.73 -21.74
CA LYS A 148 -2.90 12.87 -20.47
C LYS A 148 -3.99 13.95 -20.51
N ASN A 149 -3.81 14.99 -21.32
CA ASN A 149 -4.74 16.12 -21.40
C ASN A 149 -5.96 15.82 -22.27
N LYS A 150 -5.93 14.75 -23.07
CA LYS A 150 -7.04 14.36 -23.95
C LYS A 150 -8.03 13.41 -23.29
N MET A 151 -7.67 12.80 -22.16
CA MET A 151 -8.47 11.77 -21.50
C MET A 151 -9.03 12.27 -20.17
N PRO A 152 -10.36 12.18 -19.96
CA PRO A 152 -10.99 12.59 -18.72
C PRO A 152 -10.51 11.72 -17.54
N ILE A 153 -10.43 12.35 -16.38
CA ILE A 153 -10.11 11.66 -15.13
C ILE A 153 -11.40 11.06 -14.59
N ASN A 154 -11.40 9.76 -14.31
CA ASN A 154 -12.49 9.13 -13.59
C ASN A 154 -12.19 9.17 -12.09
N THR A 155 -13.12 9.73 -11.32
CA THR A 155 -13.15 9.50 -9.89
C THR A 155 -14.09 8.33 -9.63
N LEU A 156 -13.59 7.31 -8.91
CA LEU A 156 -14.38 6.17 -8.39
C LEU A 156 -15.60 6.58 -7.51
N ASP A 157 -15.91 7.87 -7.44
CA ASP A 157 -16.98 8.47 -6.65
C ASP A 157 -18.36 8.30 -7.33
N SER A 158 -18.40 7.90 -8.60
CA SER A 158 -19.65 7.62 -9.31
C SER A 158 -20.21 6.24 -8.92
N LYS A 159 -21.49 6.23 -8.49
CA LYS A 159 -22.19 4.99 -8.11
C LYS A 159 -22.47 4.16 -9.36
N ILE A 160 -21.70 3.12 -9.58
CA ILE A 160 -21.91 2.16 -10.67
C ILE A 160 -23.09 1.24 -10.29
N THR A 161 -24.11 1.20 -11.14
CA THR A 161 -25.37 0.49 -10.89
C THR A 161 -25.57 -0.74 -11.77
N LYS A 162 -24.72 -0.97 -12.78
CA LYS A 162 -24.79 -2.10 -13.70
C LYS A 162 -23.39 -2.53 -14.17
N PRO A 163 -23.21 -3.76 -14.68
CA PRO A 163 -21.98 -4.20 -15.34
C PRO A 163 -21.64 -3.35 -16.57
N GLY A 164 -20.36 -3.38 -16.96
CA GLY A 164 -19.82 -2.71 -18.15
C GLY A 164 -18.82 -1.60 -17.85
N TYR A 165 -18.59 -1.29 -16.57
CA TYR A 165 -17.61 -0.30 -16.14
C TYR A 165 -16.38 -1.01 -15.63
N THR A 166 -15.31 -1.00 -16.41
CA THR A 166 -14.13 -1.83 -16.14
C THR A 166 -12.92 -1.01 -15.73
N GLN A 167 -12.06 -1.62 -14.91
CA GLN A 167 -10.69 -1.21 -14.67
C GLN A 167 -9.74 -2.11 -15.44
N THR A 168 -8.72 -1.52 -16.05
CA THR A 168 -7.73 -2.24 -16.83
C THR A 168 -6.32 -1.90 -16.39
N ASP A 169 -5.44 -2.90 -16.43
CA ASP A 169 -4.01 -2.75 -16.16
C ASP A 169 -3.22 -3.82 -16.93
N THR A 170 -1.91 -3.64 -17.05
CA THR A 170 -1.02 -4.66 -17.59
C THR A 170 -0.01 -5.17 -16.57
N VAL A 171 0.16 -6.49 -16.52
CA VAL A 171 1.22 -7.13 -15.74
C VAL A 171 2.33 -7.57 -16.70
N ALA A 172 3.55 -7.11 -16.47
CA ALA A 172 4.72 -7.48 -17.26
C ALA A 172 5.37 -8.75 -16.71
N HIS A 173 5.58 -9.74 -17.59
CA HIS A 173 6.30 -10.97 -17.27
C HIS A 173 7.74 -10.89 -17.74
N CYS A 174 8.50 -10.02 -17.09
CA CYS A 174 9.86 -9.68 -17.49
C CYS A 174 10.94 -10.27 -16.58
N GLY A 175 10.55 -11.04 -15.54
CA GLY A 175 11.52 -11.51 -14.55
C GLY A 175 12.26 -10.35 -13.90
N ASN A 176 13.58 -10.47 -13.90
CA ASN A 176 14.51 -9.49 -13.35
C ASN A 176 15.05 -8.49 -14.40
N SER A 177 14.54 -8.52 -15.65
CA SER A 177 15.03 -7.65 -16.71
C SER A 177 13.90 -7.18 -17.62
N ALA A 178 13.74 -5.86 -17.75
CA ALA A 178 12.80 -5.27 -18.73
C ALA A 178 13.41 -5.14 -20.14
N LEU A 179 14.59 -5.71 -20.38
CA LEU A 179 15.24 -5.69 -21.71
C LEU A 179 14.56 -6.71 -22.64
N GLY A 180 14.47 -6.37 -23.93
CA GLY A 180 13.91 -7.23 -24.95
C GLY A 180 12.37 -7.37 -24.91
N PRO A 181 11.77 -8.06 -25.91
CA PRO A 181 10.35 -8.34 -25.94
C PRO A 181 10.00 -9.41 -24.88
N PHE A 182 8.86 -9.22 -24.22
CA PHE A 182 8.31 -10.18 -23.27
C PHE A 182 6.78 -10.11 -23.30
N ILE A 183 6.14 -11.16 -22.80
CA ILE A 183 4.69 -11.25 -22.71
C ILE A 183 4.20 -10.34 -21.58
N SER A 184 3.08 -9.66 -21.82
CA SER A 184 2.34 -8.95 -20.80
C SER A 184 0.92 -9.50 -20.72
N SER A 185 0.36 -9.59 -19.53
CA SER A 185 -1.05 -9.89 -19.34
C SER A 185 -1.85 -8.60 -19.30
N LEU A 186 -2.86 -8.47 -20.16
CA LEU A 186 -3.93 -7.49 -20.03
C LEU A 186 -4.96 -8.07 -19.06
N THR A 187 -5.26 -7.34 -17.99
CA THR A 187 -6.34 -7.68 -17.05
C THR A 187 -7.42 -6.63 -17.16
N VAL A 188 -8.66 -7.04 -17.42
CA VAL A 188 -9.84 -6.18 -17.46
C VAL A 188 -10.84 -6.69 -16.43
N THR A 189 -11.21 -5.87 -15.46
CA THR A 189 -12.11 -6.24 -14.36
C THR A 189 -13.30 -5.30 -14.29
N ASP A 190 -14.51 -5.84 -14.36
CA ASP A 190 -15.74 -5.09 -14.11
C ASP A 190 -15.89 -4.74 -12.63
N ILE A 191 -16.30 -3.51 -12.34
CA ILE A 191 -16.40 -2.99 -10.97
C ILE A 191 -17.67 -3.51 -10.27
N PHE A 192 -18.75 -3.76 -11.01
CA PHE A 192 -20.05 -4.15 -10.44
C PHE A 192 -20.14 -5.66 -10.15
N SER A 193 -19.76 -6.49 -11.11
CA SER A 193 -19.89 -7.96 -11.11
C SER A 193 -18.64 -8.73 -10.67
N PRO A 194 -17.59 -8.04 -10.22
CA PRO A 194 -16.19 -8.49 -10.25
C PRO A 194 -15.72 -9.45 -11.36
N TRP A 195 -16.38 -9.49 -12.51
CA TRP A 195 -15.99 -10.33 -13.64
C TRP A 195 -14.63 -9.88 -14.18
N THR A 196 -13.73 -10.83 -14.43
CA THR A 196 -12.36 -10.53 -14.85
C THR A 196 -12.01 -11.33 -16.10
N GLU A 197 -11.57 -10.62 -17.13
CA GLU A 197 -11.00 -11.19 -18.35
C GLU A 197 -9.49 -10.94 -18.39
N ASN A 198 -8.74 -11.98 -18.75
CA ASN A 198 -7.29 -11.92 -18.93
C ASN A 198 -6.91 -12.31 -20.35
N ARG A 199 -6.00 -11.57 -20.96
CA ARG A 199 -5.39 -11.91 -22.26
C ARG A 199 -3.88 -11.74 -22.21
N ALA A 200 -3.15 -12.65 -22.83
CA ALA A 200 -1.71 -12.51 -23.02
C ALA A 200 -1.43 -11.75 -24.33
N MET A 201 -0.49 -10.82 -24.29
CA MET A 201 -0.02 -10.09 -25.46
C MET A 201 1.50 -10.10 -25.53
N PHE A 202 2.03 -10.36 -26.73
CA PHE A 202 3.45 -10.28 -27.00
C PHE A 202 3.80 -8.81 -27.26
N THR A 203 4.43 -8.16 -26.28
CA THR A 203 4.69 -6.70 -26.21
C THR A 203 3.48 -5.80 -25.90
N LYS A 204 3.74 -4.64 -25.27
CA LYS A 204 2.72 -3.64 -24.88
C LYS A 204 2.38 -2.63 -25.98
N ARG A 205 2.37 -3.06 -27.25
CA ARG A 205 2.09 -2.16 -28.38
C ARG A 205 0.60 -1.86 -28.46
N GLY A 206 0.22 -0.60 -28.71
CA GLY A 206 -1.18 -0.18 -28.74
C GLY A 206 -2.08 -0.91 -29.74
N VAL A 207 -1.51 -1.49 -30.82
CA VAL A 207 -2.26 -2.32 -31.79
C VAL A 207 -2.66 -3.66 -31.15
N GLU A 208 -1.75 -4.30 -30.43
CA GLU A 208 -2.03 -5.55 -29.70
C GLU A 208 -3.05 -5.30 -28.59
N VAL A 209 -2.90 -4.21 -27.83
CA VAL A 209 -3.86 -3.83 -26.79
C VAL A 209 -5.26 -3.67 -27.38
N LYS A 210 -5.41 -2.96 -28.51
CA LYS A 210 -6.70 -2.82 -29.22
C LYS A 210 -7.27 -4.17 -29.68
N LYS A 211 -6.43 -5.07 -30.19
CA LYS A 211 -6.84 -6.42 -30.59
C LYS A 211 -7.39 -7.20 -29.40
N MET A 212 -6.70 -7.15 -28.26
CA MET A 212 -7.14 -7.82 -27.03
C MET A 212 -8.45 -7.23 -26.49
N PHE A 213 -8.62 -5.91 -26.52
CA PHE A 213 -9.89 -5.29 -26.11
C PHE A 213 -11.08 -5.71 -26.97
N ARG A 214 -10.90 -5.81 -28.30
CA ARG A 214 -11.94 -6.31 -29.20
C ARG A 214 -12.30 -7.76 -28.93
N ASP A 215 -11.32 -8.58 -28.59
CA ASP A 215 -11.56 -9.97 -28.21
C ASP A 215 -12.33 -10.05 -26.89
N ILE A 216 -11.92 -9.28 -25.88
CA ILE A 216 -12.62 -9.19 -24.60
C ILE A 216 -14.07 -8.72 -24.80
N GLU A 217 -14.29 -7.63 -25.54
CA GLU A 217 -15.62 -7.08 -25.82
C GLU A 217 -16.58 -8.12 -26.44
N ARG A 218 -16.07 -9.00 -27.32
CA ARG A 218 -16.87 -10.08 -27.93
C ARG A 218 -17.24 -11.21 -26.98
N ASN A 219 -16.42 -11.44 -25.96
CA ASN A 219 -16.56 -12.56 -25.03
C ASN A 219 -17.21 -12.16 -23.70
N LEU A 220 -17.35 -10.86 -23.42
CA LEU A 220 -18.02 -10.39 -22.21
C LEU A 220 -19.51 -10.76 -22.23
N PRO A 221 -20.06 -11.22 -21.09
CA PRO A 221 -21.50 -11.51 -20.98
C PRO A 221 -22.37 -10.24 -20.86
N PHE A 222 -21.78 -9.06 -21.02
CA PHE A 222 -22.43 -7.76 -20.92
C PHE A 222 -21.72 -6.74 -21.83
N GLU A 223 -22.41 -5.66 -22.16
CA GLU A 223 -21.86 -4.57 -22.96
C GLU A 223 -20.74 -3.84 -22.20
N LEU A 224 -19.62 -3.61 -22.89
CA LEU A 224 -18.54 -2.79 -22.36
C LEU A 224 -18.92 -1.31 -22.52
N LEU A 225 -19.03 -0.58 -21.40
CA LEU A 225 -19.50 0.80 -21.36
C LEU A 225 -18.39 1.80 -21.08
N ALA A 226 -17.44 1.42 -20.22
CA ALA A 226 -16.33 2.27 -19.87
C ALA A 226 -15.07 1.47 -19.55
N ILE A 227 -13.93 2.02 -19.93
CA ILE A 227 -12.60 1.51 -19.59
C ILE A 227 -11.90 2.59 -18.76
N ASN A 228 -11.42 2.21 -17.58
CA ASN A 228 -10.56 3.05 -16.74
C ASN A 228 -9.18 2.42 -16.65
N SER A 229 -8.17 3.07 -17.25
CA SER A 229 -6.78 2.62 -17.18
C SER A 229 -5.94 3.50 -16.25
N ASP A 230 -4.76 3.02 -15.88
CA ASP A 230 -3.71 3.90 -15.39
C ASP A 230 -3.17 4.80 -16.53
N SER A 231 -2.28 5.74 -16.20
CA SER A 231 -1.68 6.65 -17.19
C SER A 231 -0.52 6.03 -17.99
N GLY A 232 -0.50 4.71 -18.14
CA GLY A 232 0.45 3.97 -18.97
C GLY A 232 0.36 4.37 -20.45
N SER A 233 1.51 4.39 -21.12
CA SER A 233 1.60 4.71 -22.55
C SER A 233 0.98 3.65 -23.46
N GLU A 234 0.84 2.42 -22.98
CA GLU A 234 0.18 1.32 -23.67
C GLU A 234 -1.33 1.54 -23.86
N PHE A 235 -1.95 2.33 -22.98
CA PHE A 235 -3.38 2.66 -23.06
C PHE A 235 -3.60 4.06 -23.63
N LEU A 236 -2.70 5.01 -23.35
CA LEU A 236 -2.78 6.39 -23.82
C LEU A 236 -2.15 6.55 -25.22
N ASN A 237 -2.74 5.93 -26.24
CA ASN A 237 -2.31 6.05 -27.63
C ASN A 237 -3.47 6.19 -28.64
N LYS A 238 -3.13 6.49 -29.91
CA LYS A 238 -4.10 6.70 -30.99
C LYS A 238 -4.98 5.48 -31.27
N ASN A 239 -4.47 4.27 -31.09
CA ASN A 239 -5.24 3.03 -31.36
C ASN A 239 -6.39 2.87 -30.37
N MET A 240 -6.15 3.17 -29.09
CA MET A 240 -7.18 3.16 -28.04
C MET A 240 -8.18 4.30 -28.19
N LEU A 241 -7.74 5.49 -28.61
CA LEU A 241 -8.66 6.57 -28.97
C LEU A 241 -9.57 6.16 -30.12
N GLN A 242 -9.03 5.55 -31.17
CA GLN A 242 -9.85 5.07 -32.29
C GLN A 242 -10.81 3.97 -31.85
N PHE A 243 -10.37 3.06 -30.97
CA PHE A 243 -11.25 2.02 -30.44
C PHE A 243 -12.47 2.62 -29.73
N THR A 244 -12.26 3.66 -28.93
CA THR A 244 -13.28 4.29 -28.07
C THR A 244 -14.11 5.38 -28.74
N GLN A 245 -13.65 5.92 -29.87
CA GLN A 245 -14.36 6.96 -30.64
C GLN A 245 -15.09 6.42 -31.87
N TYR A 246 -14.57 5.37 -32.51
CA TYR A 246 -15.14 4.81 -33.74
C TYR A 246 -15.78 3.46 -33.49
N GLY A 247 -17.11 3.41 -33.55
CA GLY A 247 -17.90 2.18 -33.62
C GLY A 247 -18.26 1.52 -32.29
N THR A 248 -17.61 1.88 -31.18
CA THR A 248 -17.97 1.41 -29.83
C THR A 248 -18.16 2.63 -28.93
N ARG A 249 -19.34 2.80 -28.30
CA ARG A 249 -19.63 3.96 -27.43
C ARG A 249 -18.94 3.84 -26.06
N VAL A 250 -17.71 3.33 -26.02
CA VAL A 250 -17.00 3.00 -24.78
C VAL A 250 -16.32 4.26 -24.24
N HIS A 251 -16.70 4.69 -23.04
CA HIS A 251 -16.07 5.81 -22.37
C HIS A 251 -14.68 5.44 -21.87
N PHE A 252 -13.65 6.11 -22.40
CA PHE A 252 -12.28 5.89 -21.94
C PHE A 252 -11.84 6.98 -20.96
N THR A 253 -11.39 6.54 -19.79
CA THR A 253 -11.01 7.40 -18.67
C THR A 253 -9.69 6.94 -18.06
N ARG A 254 -9.05 7.85 -17.31
CA ARG A 254 -7.82 7.54 -16.58
C ARG A 254 -7.94 7.81 -15.09
N SER A 255 -7.19 7.06 -14.29
CA SER A 255 -7.04 7.32 -12.85
C SER A 255 -6.25 8.60 -12.55
N ARG A 256 -6.42 9.14 -11.34
CA ARG A 256 -5.68 10.33 -10.89
C ARG A 256 -4.21 9.98 -10.65
N PRO A 257 -3.26 10.88 -11.03
CA PRO A 257 -1.86 10.72 -10.65
C PRO A 257 -1.71 10.53 -9.14
N TYR A 258 -0.89 9.54 -8.73
CA TYR A 258 -0.56 9.23 -7.34
C TYR A 258 -1.73 8.79 -6.45
N LYS A 259 -2.86 8.35 -7.03
CA LYS A 259 -4.00 7.79 -6.29
C LYS A 259 -4.17 6.29 -6.54
N LYS A 260 -3.42 5.48 -5.78
CA LYS A 260 -3.43 4.00 -5.90
C LYS A 260 -4.82 3.37 -5.76
N ASN A 261 -5.68 3.95 -4.92
CA ASN A 261 -7.02 3.41 -4.71
C ASN A 261 -7.94 3.50 -5.93
N ASP A 262 -7.61 4.34 -6.92
CA ASP A 262 -8.43 4.52 -8.13
C ASP A 262 -8.45 3.27 -9.02
N ASN A 263 -7.48 2.35 -8.89
CA ASN A 263 -7.37 1.12 -9.68
C ASN A 263 -7.43 -0.16 -8.80
N CYS A 264 -8.04 -0.07 -7.61
CA CYS A 264 -7.99 -1.14 -6.62
C CYS A 264 -8.61 -2.48 -7.06
N PHE A 265 -9.62 -2.48 -7.95
CA PHE A 265 -10.28 -3.71 -8.39
C PHE A 265 -9.36 -4.51 -9.31
N VAL A 266 -8.76 -3.86 -10.30
CA VAL A 266 -7.82 -4.53 -11.21
C VAL A 266 -6.50 -4.88 -10.50
N GLU A 267 -6.01 -4.05 -9.58
CA GLU A 267 -4.81 -4.37 -8.78
C GLU A 267 -5.00 -5.64 -7.96
N GLN A 268 -6.18 -5.84 -7.35
CA GLN A 268 -6.50 -7.08 -6.63
C GLN A 268 -6.51 -8.30 -7.56
N LYS A 269 -7.06 -8.14 -8.77
CA LYS A 269 -7.17 -9.21 -9.75
C LYS A 269 -5.84 -9.55 -10.41
N ASN A 270 -4.96 -8.58 -10.63
CA ASN A 270 -3.59 -8.81 -11.07
C ASN A 270 -2.82 -9.71 -10.10
N PHE A 271 -3.05 -9.59 -8.80
CA PHE A 271 -2.44 -10.51 -7.85
C PHE A 271 -2.98 -11.93 -8.01
N THR A 272 -4.30 -12.10 -7.92
CA THR A 272 -4.96 -13.41 -7.86
C THR A 272 -5.02 -14.17 -9.19
N HIS A 273 -5.24 -13.47 -10.30
CA HIS A 273 -5.45 -14.09 -11.63
C HIS A 273 -4.19 -14.09 -12.50
N VAL A 274 -3.12 -13.43 -12.05
CA VAL A 274 -1.86 -13.39 -12.80
C VAL A 274 -0.68 -13.78 -11.93
N ARG A 275 -0.38 -13.03 -10.85
CA ARG A 275 0.84 -13.25 -10.06
C ARG A 275 0.82 -14.53 -9.24
N GLU A 276 -0.32 -14.97 -8.73
CA GLU A 276 -0.40 -16.25 -8.01
C GLU A 276 -0.26 -17.46 -8.96
N LEU A 277 -0.65 -17.32 -10.22
CA LEU A 277 -0.57 -18.40 -11.21
C LEU A 277 0.80 -18.47 -11.89
N PHE A 278 1.36 -17.31 -12.26
CA PHE A 278 2.55 -17.22 -13.10
C PHE A 278 3.79 -16.67 -12.37
N GLY A 279 3.62 -16.26 -11.10
CA GLY A 279 4.70 -15.66 -10.33
C GLY A 279 5.19 -14.33 -10.91
N TYR A 280 6.50 -14.16 -10.87
CA TYR A 280 7.22 -13.02 -11.45
C TYR A 280 8.21 -13.47 -12.51
N GLU A 281 7.95 -14.61 -13.15
CA GLU A 281 8.86 -15.18 -14.13
C GLU A 281 8.92 -14.34 -15.42
N ARG A 282 9.92 -14.62 -16.25
CA ARG A 282 10.04 -14.03 -17.57
C ARG A 282 9.39 -14.98 -18.57
N PHE A 283 8.38 -14.49 -19.28
CA PHE A 283 7.79 -15.20 -20.41
C PHE A 283 8.14 -14.43 -21.68
N GLU A 284 8.97 -15.03 -22.52
CA GLU A 284 9.36 -14.51 -23.83
C GLU A 284 9.18 -15.60 -24.89
N ASP A 285 9.17 -15.18 -26.15
CA ASP A 285 9.23 -16.12 -27.25
C ASP A 285 10.63 -16.76 -27.20
N PRO A 286 10.75 -18.10 -27.11
CA PRO A 286 12.05 -18.77 -27.11
C PRO A 286 12.89 -18.45 -28.36
N GLY A 287 12.31 -17.81 -29.38
CA GLY A 287 12.92 -17.64 -30.68
C GLY A 287 12.88 -18.95 -31.46
N PRO A 288 13.20 -18.90 -32.77
CA PRO A 288 13.40 -20.11 -33.56
C PRO A 288 14.61 -20.93 -33.07
#